data_AF-A0A2G6QRV6-F1
#
_entry.id   AF-A0A2G6QRV6-F1
#
_cell.length_a   1.000
_cell.length_b   1.000
_cell.length_c   1.000
_cell.angle_alpha   90.00
_cell.angle_beta   90.00
_cell.angle_gamma   90.00
#
_symmetry.space_group_name_H-M   'P 1'
#
loop_
_entity.id
_entity.type
_entity.pdbx_description
1 polymer ?
#
loop_
_entity_poly.entity_id
_entity_poly.type
_entity_poly.pdbx_seq_one_letter_code
_entity_poly.pdbx_strand_id
1 'polypeptide(L)'
;AVEELFRLAEIEVQESLAAVGDNPEDRLSAYVAAMLRLAQAGHSPNRPISLAGAPNVCRQRIRVLHERLMEPLVGIVMALGAKDAQVSTALASGTIQGAVQMVEHGADLEAVTTQTKDFLRQALARA
;
A
#
# COMPACT_ATOMS: atom_id res chain seq x y z
N ALA A 1 -0.44 -9.40 -17.63
CA ALA A 1 -0.24 -10.53 -16.69
C ALA A 1 -0.21 -9.98 -15.26
N VAL A 2 -0.34 -10.81 -14.23
CA VAL A 2 -0.31 -10.35 -12.83
C VAL A 2 1.00 -9.62 -12.51
N GLU A 3 2.14 -10.10 -13.03
CA GLU A 3 3.45 -9.46 -12.84
C GLU A 3 3.55 -8.07 -13.46
N GLU A 4 2.77 -7.79 -14.50
CA GLU A 4 2.68 -6.44 -15.10
C GLU A 4 2.04 -5.47 -14.12
N LEU A 5 0.94 -5.89 -13.47
CA LEU A 5 0.23 -5.07 -12.50
C LEU A 5 1.13 -4.71 -11.31
N PHE A 6 1.89 -5.67 -10.79
CA PHE A 6 2.87 -5.40 -9.73
C PHE A 6 3.96 -4.44 -10.18
N ARG A 7 4.48 -4.59 -11.41
CA ARG A 7 5.52 -3.67 -11.91
C ARG A 7 5.00 -2.25 -12.06
N LEU A 8 3.80 -2.07 -12.61
CA LEU A 8 3.17 -0.76 -12.74
C LEU A 8 2.89 -0.14 -11.36
N ALA A 9 2.46 -0.96 -10.39
CA ALA A 9 2.26 -0.52 -9.01
C ALA A 9 3.58 -0.11 -8.33
N GLU A 10 4.65 -0.89 -8.52
CA GLU A 10 5.99 -0.53 -8.03
C GLU A 10 6.44 0.83 -8.60
N ILE A 11 6.29 1.04 -9.91
CA ILE A 11 6.66 2.32 -10.56
C ILE A 11 5.86 3.49 -9.95
N GLU A 12 4.54 3.38 -9.90
CA GLU A 12 3.66 4.43 -9.37
C GLU A 12 3.99 4.81 -7.91
N VAL A 13 4.28 3.80 -7.08
CA VAL A 13 4.68 4.00 -5.68
C VAL A 13 6.04 4.70 -5.62
N GLN A 14 7.04 4.24 -6.38
CA GLN A 14 8.37 4.83 -6.36
C GLN A 14 8.37 6.28 -6.86
N GLU A 15 7.65 6.57 -7.94
CA GLU A 15 7.51 7.92 -8.48
C GLU A 15 6.79 8.85 -7.48
N SER A 16 5.72 8.37 -6.85
CA SER A 16 5.01 9.14 -5.82
C SER A 16 5.88 9.45 -4.61
N LEU A 17 6.72 8.50 -4.17
CA LEU A 17 7.63 8.69 -3.06
C LEU A 17 8.79 9.63 -3.40
N ALA A 18 9.32 9.57 -4.62
CA ALA A 18 10.39 10.46 -5.09
C ALA A 18 9.94 11.94 -5.12
N ALA A 19 8.64 12.19 -5.28
CA ALA A 19 8.09 13.54 -5.39
C ALA A 19 8.00 14.31 -4.05
N VAL A 20 8.06 13.62 -2.90
CA VAL A 20 7.77 14.23 -1.57
C VAL A 20 8.97 14.32 -0.62
N GLY A 21 10.17 13.95 -1.06
CA GLY A 21 11.38 13.98 -0.25
C GLY A 21 11.41 12.91 0.86
N ASP A 22 12.16 13.18 1.94
CA ASP A 22 12.49 12.18 2.97
C ASP A 22 11.66 12.28 4.26
N ASN A 23 10.74 13.25 4.36
CA ASN A 23 9.86 13.35 5.53
C ASN A 23 8.95 12.09 5.62
N PRO A 24 8.95 11.33 6.73
CA PRO A 24 8.18 10.09 6.83
C PRO A 24 6.66 10.28 6.73
N GLU A 25 6.11 11.39 7.22
CA GLU A 25 4.67 11.68 7.14
C GLU A 25 4.23 12.00 5.69
N ASP A 26 5.06 12.75 4.96
CA ASP A 26 4.81 13.05 3.55
C ASP A 26 4.92 11.78 2.70
N ARG A 27 5.91 10.93 2.98
CA ARG A 27 6.08 9.62 2.32
C ARG A 27 4.92 8.67 2.59
N LEU A 28 4.42 8.61 3.82
CA LEU A 28 3.21 7.85 4.15
C LEU A 28 2.01 8.35 3.34
N SER A 29 1.83 9.66 3.28
CA SER A 29 0.76 10.31 2.52
C SER A 29 0.86 10.00 1.02
N ALA A 30 2.06 10.05 0.46
CA ALA A 30 2.30 9.71 -0.95
C ALA A 30 2.03 8.23 -1.24
N TYR A 31 2.49 7.32 -0.37
CA TYR A 31 2.27 5.88 -0.51
C TYR A 31 0.76 5.55 -0.51
N VAL A 32 0.00 6.08 0.45
CA VAL A 32 -1.46 5.89 0.53
C VAL A 32 -2.15 6.39 -0.74
N ALA A 33 -1.80 7.60 -1.19
CA ALA A 33 -2.40 8.19 -2.38
C ALA A 33 -2.08 7.38 -3.65
N ALA A 34 -0.87 6.83 -3.77
CA ALA A 34 -0.47 5.96 -4.88
C ALA A 34 -1.30 4.67 -4.92
N MET A 35 -1.43 4.00 -3.77
CA MET A 35 -2.20 2.76 -3.67
C MET A 35 -3.68 2.95 -4.02
N LEU A 36 -4.28 4.07 -3.60
CA LEU A 36 -5.69 4.37 -3.89
C LEU A 36 -5.90 4.83 -5.35
N ARG A 37 -4.95 5.52 -5.96
CA ARG A 37 -4.95 5.83 -7.41
C ARG A 37 -4.90 4.54 -8.25
N LEU A 38 -4.03 3.60 -7.87
CA LEU A 38 -3.96 2.28 -8.52
C LEU A 38 -5.29 1.51 -8.40
N ALA A 39 -5.94 1.60 -7.25
CA ALA A 39 -7.25 1.00 -7.03
C ALA A 39 -8.32 1.59 -7.97
N GLN A 40 -8.40 2.92 -8.07
CA GLN A 40 -9.34 3.61 -8.96
C GLN A 40 -9.09 3.25 -10.44
N ALA A 41 -7.82 3.10 -10.83
CA ALA A 41 -7.45 2.68 -12.19
C ALA A 41 -7.75 1.21 -12.50
N GLY A 42 -8.28 0.43 -11.53
CA GLY A 42 -8.51 -1.01 -11.68
C GLY A 42 -7.23 -1.84 -11.68
N HIS A 43 -6.09 -1.25 -11.28
CA HIS A 43 -4.78 -1.87 -11.26
C HIS A 43 -4.34 -2.29 -9.85
N SER A 44 -5.28 -2.55 -8.93
CA SER A 44 -4.94 -2.93 -7.56
C SER A 44 -4.25 -4.31 -7.52
N PRO A 45 -2.95 -4.39 -7.15
CA PRO A 45 -2.27 -5.67 -6.96
C PRO A 45 -2.80 -6.41 -5.72
N ASN A 46 -3.55 -5.72 -4.86
CA ASN A 46 -4.11 -6.28 -3.65
C ASN A 46 -5.55 -6.78 -3.82
N ARG A 47 -6.11 -6.74 -5.04
CA ARG A 47 -7.36 -7.44 -5.32
C ARG A 47 -7.15 -8.93 -4.98
N PRO A 48 -8.04 -9.58 -4.23
CA PRO A 48 -7.91 -11.00 -3.94
C PRO A 48 -7.94 -11.80 -5.24
N ILE A 49 -6.76 -12.18 -5.74
CA ILE A 49 -6.63 -13.12 -6.85
C ILE A 49 -6.85 -14.50 -6.24
N SER A 50 -7.86 -15.22 -6.73
CA SER A 50 -7.99 -16.63 -6.37
C SER A 50 -6.79 -17.39 -6.91
N LEU A 51 -5.84 -17.72 -6.02
CA LEU A 51 -4.71 -18.60 -6.31
C LEU A 51 -5.08 -20.08 -6.13
N ALA A 52 -6.38 -20.38 -6.00
CA ALA A 52 -6.87 -21.74 -5.94
C ALA A 52 -6.52 -22.46 -7.26
N GLY A 53 -5.74 -23.53 -7.17
CA GLY A 53 -5.26 -24.28 -8.34
C GLY A 53 -3.99 -23.72 -9.00
N ALA A 54 -3.46 -22.57 -8.54
CA ALA A 54 -2.20 -22.05 -9.07
C ALA A 54 -1.00 -22.92 -8.62
N PRO A 55 -0.02 -23.21 -9.50
CA PRO A 55 1.21 -23.90 -9.12
C PRO A 55 1.96 -23.19 -7.99
N ASN A 56 2.64 -23.96 -7.13
CA ASN A 56 3.43 -23.42 -6.01
C ASN A 56 4.41 -22.32 -6.44
N VAL A 57 5.07 -22.49 -7.58
CA VAL A 57 6.03 -21.52 -8.14
C VAL A 57 5.36 -20.18 -8.45
N CYS A 58 4.13 -20.20 -8.99
CA CYS A 58 3.37 -18.98 -9.24
C CYS A 58 2.99 -18.27 -7.94
N ARG A 59 2.57 -19.02 -6.92
CA ARG A 59 2.23 -18.47 -5.59
C ARG A 59 3.43 -17.83 -4.92
N GLN A 60 4.60 -18.47 -4.98
CA GLN A 60 5.86 -17.91 -4.46
C GLN A 60 6.26 -16.62 -5.18
N ARG A 61 6.14 -16.59 -6.52
CA ARG A 61 6.44 -15.39 -7.31
C ARG A 61 5.53 -14.21 -6.93
N ILE A 62 4.23 -14.43 -6.80
CA ILE A 62 3.28 -13.38 -6.39
C ILE A 62 3.59 -12.88 -4.98
N ARG A 63 3.95 -13.77 -4.06
CA ARG A 63 4.36 -13.39 -2.71
C ARG A 63 5.58 -12.47 -2.71
N VAL A 64 6.62 -12.80 -3.48
CA VAL A 64 7.83 -11.96 -3.60
C VAL A 64 7.49 -10.57 -4.15
N LEU A 65 6.57 -10.48 -5.12
CA LEU A 65 6.13 -9.20 -5.67
C LEU A 65 5.36 -8.36 -4.63
N HIS A 66 4.49 -9.00 -3.83
CA HIS A 66 3.82 -8.32 -2.72
C HIS A 66 4.82 -7.80 -1.68
N GLU A 67 5.79 -8.62 -1.29
CA GLU A 67 6.81 -8.23 -0.31
C GLU A 67 7.59 -7.00 -0.79
N ARG A 68 7.98 -6.96 -2.07
CA ARG A 68 8.65 -5.79 -2.68
C ARG A 68 7.78 -4.54 -2.71
N LEU A 69 6.50 -4.66 -3.02
CA LEU A 69 5.56 -3.52 -3.01
C LEU A 69 5.31 -2.98 -1.59
N MET A 70 5.46 -3.82 -0.57
CA MET A 70 5.27 -3.47 0.84
C MET A 70 6.53 -2.91 1.51
N GLU A 71 7.72 -3.15 0.96
CA GLU A 71 9.00 -2.69 1.50
C GLU A 71 9.03 -1.17 1.82
N PRO A 72 8.51 -0.27 0.96
CA PRO A 72 8.47 1.14 1.30
C PRO A 72 7.62 1.45 2.54
N LEU A 73 6.50 0.75 2.75
CA LEU A 73 5.65 0.97 3.92
C LEU A 73 6.37 0.57 5.21
N VAL A 74 7.10 -0.55 5.20
CA VAL A 74 7.92 -0.98 6.34
C VAL A 74 8.92 0.12 6.71
N GLY A 75 9.65 0.64 5.71
CA GLY A 75 10.63 1.71 5.92
C GLY A 75 10.01 3.00 6.47
N ILE A 76 8.83 3.39 5.96
CA ILE A 76 8.08 4.56 6.44
C ILE A 76 7.65 4.37 7.90
N VAL A 77 7.08 3.21 8.24
CA VAL A 77 6.63 2.89 9.62
C VAL A 77 7.79 2.89 10.60
N MET A 78 8.95 2.36 10.21
CA MET A 78 10.17 2.41 11.02
C MET A 78 10.66 3.85 11.22
N ALA A 79 10.66 4.67 10.16
CA ALA A 79 11.10 6.06 10.23
C ALA A 79 10.16 6.95 11.06
N LEU A 80 8.89 6.57 11.18
CA LEU A 80 7.91 7.20 12.09
C LEU A 80 8.14 6.81 13.57
N GLY A 81 9.06 5.88 13.85
CA GLY A 81 9.49 5.54 15.21
C GLY A 81 8.73 4.40 15.88
N ALA A 82 7.92 3.63 15.15
CA ALA A 82 7.08 2.59 15.73
C ALA A 82 7.87 1.56 16.57
N LYS A 83 7.47 1.36 17.84
CA LYS A 83 8.07 0.36 18.76
C LYS A 83 8.08 -1.05 18.19
N ASP A 84 6.98 -1.45 17.56
CA ASP A 84 6.86 -2.72 16.83
C ASP A 84 6.53 -2.43 15.38
N ALA A 85 7.57 -2.32 14.55
CA ALA A 85 7.44 -2.02 13.13
C ALA A 85 6.65 -3.11 12.38
N GLN A 86 6.72 -4.37 12.81
CA GLN A 86 6.03 -5.47 12.15
C GLN A 86 4.53 -5.38 12.38
N VAL A 87 4.10 -5.25 13.64
CA VAL A 87 2.68 -5.11 13.99
C VAL A 87 2.11 -3.83 13.40
N SER A 88 2.84 -2.73 13.50
CA SER A 88 2.38 -1.43 12.98
C SER A 88 2.24 -1.43 11.46
N THR A 89 3.17 -2.08 10.74
CA THR A 89 3.07 -2.23 9.28
C THR A 89 1.87 -3.10 8.89
N ALA A 90 1.62 -4.20 9.62
CA ALA A 90 0.48 -5.07 9.33
C ALA A 90 -0.86 -4.33 9.52
N LEU A 91 -1.00 -3.54 10.59
CA LEU A 91 -2.20 -2.73 10.85
C LEU A 91 -2.36 -1.61 9.79
N ALA A 92 -1.27 -0.94 9.43
CA ALA A 92 -1.28 0.07 8.39
C ALA A 92 -1.67 -0.52 7.03
N SER A 93 -1.10 -1.67 6.67
CA SER A 93 -1.42 -2.43 5.46
C SER A 93 -2.90 -2.82 5.42
N GLY A 94 -3.45 -3.35 6.53
CA GLY A 94 -4.87 -3.70 6.62
C GLY A 94 -5.79 -2.50 6.43
N THR A 95 -5.42 -1.34 6.99
CA THR A 95 -6.16 -0.08 6.81
C THR A 95 -6.16 0.37 5.35
N ILE A 96 -4.97 0.41 4.72
CA ILE A 96 -4.82 0.77 3.30
C ILE A 96 -5.63 -0.19 2.43
N GLN A 97 -5.64 -1.48 2.77
CA GLN A 97 -6.41 -2.46 2.03
C GLN A 97 -7.92 -2.25 2.13
N GLY A 98 -8.42 -1.88 3.32
CA GLY A 98 -9.82 -1.48 3.48
C GLY A 98 -10.18 -0.27 2.61
N ALA A 99 -9.31 0.75 2.59
CA ALA A 99 -9.49 1.94 1.77
C ALA A 99 -9.45 1.63 0.26
N VAL A 100 -8.53 0.76 -0.18
CA VAL A 100 -8.46 0.25 -1.56
C VAL A 100 -9.77 -0.40 -1.96
N GLN A 101 -10.33 -1.27 -1.11
CA GLN A 101 -11.62 -1.90 -1.38
C GLN A 101 -12.75 -0.87 -1.48
N MET A 102 -12.77 0.14 -0.61
CA MET A 102 -13.79 1.20 -0.69
C MET A 102 -13.76 1.91 -2.05
N VAL A 103 -12.57 2.30 -2.52
CA VAL A 103 -12.39 2.95 -3.83
C VAL A 103 -12.79 2.01 -4.98
N GLU A 104 -12.40 0.73 -4.92
CA GLU A 104 -12.82 -0.27 -5.92
C GLU A 104 -14.34 -0.44 -5.99
N HIS A 105 -15.06 -0.23 -4.87
CA HIS A 105 -16.52 -0.28 -4.82
C HIS A 105 -17.20 1.08 -5.10
N GLY A 106 -16.43 2.07 -5.60
CA GLY A 106 -16.96 3.35 -6.08
C GLY A 106 -17.07 4.44 -5.02
N ALA A 107 -16.42 4.29 -3.86
CA ALA A 107 -16.27 5.40 -2.93
C ALA A 107 -15.41 6.52 -3.54
N ASP A 108 -15.65 7.76 -3.10
CA ASP A 108 -14.90 8.93 -3.55
C ASP A 108 -13.41 8.83 -3.17
N LEU A 109 -12.53 8.97 -4.16
CA LEU A 109 -11.09 8.77 -3.98
C LEU A 109 -10.49 9.81 -3.03
N GLU A 110 -10.87 11.08 -3.17
CA GLU A 110 -10.28 12.17 -2.40
C GLU A 110 -10.69 12.08 -0.92
N ALA A 111 -11.96 11.83 -0.66
CA ALA A 111 -12.50 11.65 0.69
C ALA A 111 -11.86 10.44 1.38
N VAL A 112 -11.80 9.28 0.71
CA VAL A 112 -11.18 8.06 1.27
C VAL A 112 -9.68 8.27 1.50
N THR A 113 -8.98 8.91 0.57
CA THR A 113 -7.55 9.21 0.73
C THR A 113 -7.31 10.09 1.95
N THR A 114 -8.09 11.16 2.12
CA THR A 114 -7.96 12.09 3.25
C THR A 114 -8.20 11.38 4.58
N GLN A 115 -9.32 10.66 4.70
CA GLN A 115 -9.64 9.91 5.93
C GLN A 115 -8.59 8.84 6.27
N THR A 116 -8.10 8.12 5.26
CA THR A 116 -7.08 7.07 5.46
C THR A 116 -5.77 7.66 5.96
N LYS A 117 -5.33 8.79 5.39
CA LYS A 117 -4.13 9.51 5.84
C LYS A 117 -4.27 9.98 7.29
N ASP A 118 -5.40 10.60 7.62
CA ASP A 118 -5.65 11.09 8.98
C ASP A 118 -5.68 9.97 10.01
N PHE A 119 -6.34 8.85 9.69
CA PHE A 119 -6.38 7.67 10.54
C PHE A 119 -4.98 7.09 10.77
N LEU A 120 -4.22 6.85 9.70
CA LEU A 120 -2.87 6.28 9.80
C LEU A 120 -1.91 7.22 10.54
N ARG A 121 -1.98 8.52 10.30
CA ARG A 121 -1.17 9.51 11.02
C ARG A 121 -1.46 9.47 12.52
N GLN A 122 -2.73 9.39 12.92
CA GLN A 122 -3.09 9.29 14.34
C GLN A 122 -2.68 7.95 14.96
N ALA A 123 -2.83 6.85 14.22
CA ALA A 123 -2.50 5.50 14.68
C ALA A 123 -0.98 5.29 14.82
N LEU A 124 -0.17 5.95 13.99
CA LEU A 124 1.29 5.83 13.99
C LEU A 124 1.98 6.96 14.77
N ALA A 125 1.27 8.05 15.10
CA ALA A 125 1.81 9.11 15.94
C ALA A 125 2.09 8.57 17.35
N ARG A 126 3.38 8.52 17.73
CA ARG A 126 3.90 8.09 19.05
C ARG A 126 3.88 6.57 19.30
N ALA A 127 3.85 5.76 18.24
CA ALA A 127 4.16 4.33 18.35
C ALA A 127 5.60 4.11 18.85
#